data_AF-A0A380KBJ8-F1
#
_entry.id   AF-A0A380KBJ8-F1
#
_cell.length_a   1.000
_cell.length_b   1.000
_cell.length_c   1.000
_cell.angle_alpha   90.00
_cell.angle_beta   90.00
_cell.angle_gamma   90.00
#
_symmetry.space_group_name_H-M   'P 1'
#
loop_
_entity.id
_entity.type
_entity.pdbx_description
1 polymer ?
#
loop_
_entity_poly.entity_id
_entity_poly.type
_entity_poly.pdbx_seq_one_letter_code
_entity_poly.pdbx_strand_id
1 'polypeptide(L)' 'MRTKDIVVLPYQKEWKEDFQAIARELQIALGELALSIEHVGSTSVEGLAAKPIIDIRLVR' A
#
# COMPACT_ATOMS: atom_id res chain seq x y z
N MET A 1 9.33 8.09 18.05
CA MET A 1 7.95 8.60 17.87
C MET A 1 7.01 7.54 18.42
N ARG A 2 6.30 7.79 19.52
CA ARG A 2 5.27 6.87 20.05
C ARG A 2 3.92 7.30 19.47
N THR A 3 3.29 6.45 18.67
CA THR A 3 1.89 6.66 18.24
C THR A 3 0.99 6.55 19.47
N LYS A 4 0.26 7.62 19.79
CA LYS A 4 -0.63 7.69 20.95
C LYS A 4 -1.80 6.71 20.82
N ASP A 5 -2.25 6.44 19.59
CA ASP A 5 -3.32 5.49 19.27
C ASP A 5 -2.90 4.59 18.11
N ILE A 6 -3.07 3.28 18.27
CA ILE A 6 -2.80 2.28 17.23
C ILE A 6 -4.13 1.60 16.91
N VAL A 7 -4.65 1.86 15.71
CA VAL A 7 -5.85 1.19 15.20
C VAL A 7 -5.40 0.07 14.26
N VAL A 8 -5.86 -1.14 14.55
CA VAL A 8 -5.72 -2.32 13.70
C VAL A 8 -7.13 -2.75 13.28
N LEU A 9 -7.35 -2.89 11.98
CA LEU A 9 -8.62 -3.27 11.40
C LEU A 9 -8.52 -4.69 10.80
N PRO A 10 -9.62 -5.45 10.74
CA PRO A 10 -9.70 -6.63 9.88
C PRO A 10 -9.35 -6.28 8.44
N TYR A 11 -8.98 -7.28 7.64
CA TYR A 11 -8.72 -7.06 6.23
C TYR A 11 -9.88 -6.36 5.54
N GLN A 12 -9.56 -5.27 4.84
CA GLN A 12 -10.51 -4.50 4.04
C GLN A 12 -10.15 -4.71 2.57
N LYS A 13 -11.15 -5.02 1.75
CA LYS A 13 -10.94 -5.27 0.31
C LYS A 13 -10.39 -4.02 -0.36
N GLU A 14 -10.90 -2.87 0.09
CA GLU A 14 -10.60 -1.49 -0.30
C GLU A 14 -9.09 -1.20 -0.36
N TRP A 15 -8.28 -1.88 0.45
CA TRP A 15 -6.82 -1.71 0.42
C TRP A 15 -6.19 -2.10 -0.92
N LYS A 16 -6.81 -3.02 -1.67
CA LYS A 16 -6.37 -3.37 -3.02
C LYS A 16 -6.69 -2.25 -4.00
N GLU A 17 -7.89 -1.70 -3.94
CA GLU A 17 -8.31 -0.60 -4.80
C GLU A 17 -7.49 0.67 -4.50
N ASP A 18 -7.25 0.97 -3.22
CA ASP A 18 -6.40 2.08 -2.76
C ASP A 18 -4.98 1.94 -3.31
N PHE A 19 -4.38 0.74 -3.21
CA PHE A 19 -3.07 0.48 -3.80
C PHE A 19 -3.08 0.70 -5.32
N GLN A 20 -4.08 0.18 -6.03
CA GLN A 20 -4.15 0.33 -7.50
C GLN A 20 -4.25 1.79 -7.94
N ALA A 21 -5.01 2.60 -7.20
CA ALA A 21 -5.12 4.04 -7.46
C ALA A 21 -3.76 4.73 -7.28
N ILE A 22 -3.09 4.50 -6.15
CA ILE A 22 -1.77 5.10 -5.86
C ILE A 22 -0.72 4.61 -6.87
N ALA A 23 -0.71 3.32 -7.20
CA ALA A 23 0.22 2.75 -8.17
C ALA A 23 0.05 3.37 -9.56
N ARG A 24 -1.18 3.66 -9.98
CA ARG A 24 -1.45 4.35 -11.25
C ARG A 24 -0.92 5.78 -11.24
N GLU A 25 -1.11 6.52 -10.16
CA GLU A 25 -0.57 7.88 -10.00
C GLU A 25 0.96 7.88 -10.04
N LEU A 26 1.59 6.95 -9.31
CA LEU A 26 3.04 6.78 -9.31
C LEU A 26 3.58 6.39 -10.70
N GLN A 27 2.89 5.51 -11.43
CA GLN A 27 3.28 5.11 -12.78
C GLN A 27 3.25 6.29 -13.76
N ILE A 28 2.23 7.16 -13.66
CA ILE A 28 2.13 8.37 -14.47
C ILE A 28 3.24 9.36 -14.13
N ALA A 29 3.54 9.54 -12.84
CA ALA A 29 4.53 10.50 -12.37
C ALA A 29 5.98 10.06 -12.65
N LEU A 30 6.28 8.77 -12.54
CA LEU A 30 7.64 8.22 -12.61
C LEU A 30 7.98 7.66 -14.00
N GLY A 31 6.99 7.22 -14.78
CA GLY A 31 7.20 6.64 -16.10
C GLY A 31 8.20 5.47 -16.06
N GLU A 32 9.21 5.53 -16.93
CA GLU A 32 10.25 4.50 -17.04
C GLU A 32 11.22 4.46 -15.86
N LEU A 33 11.19 5.43 -14.95
CA LEU A 33 12.00 5.40 -13.72
C LEU A 33 11.49 4.36 -12.71
N ALA A 34 10.25 3.90 -12.88
CA ALA A 34 9.64 2.85 -12.07
C ALA A 34 9.65 1.53 -12.85
N LEU A 35 10.64 0.67 -12.60
CA LEU A 35 10.70 -0.67 -13.18
C LEU A 35 9.56 -1.56 -12.65
N SER A 36 9.25 -1.45 -11.36
CA SER A 36 8.06 -2.05 -10.75
C SER A 36 7.50 -1.22 -9.60
N ILE A 37 6.19 -1.33 -9.38
CA ILE A 37 5.46 -0.76 -8.25
C ILE A 37 4.67 -1.90 -7.60
N GLU A 38 4.99 -2.23 -6.36
CA GLU A 38 4.49 -3.42 -5.67
C GLU A 38 3.78 -3.06 -4.35
N HIS A 39 2.65 -3.72 -4.08
CA HIS A 39 1.96 -3.62 -2.80
C HIS A 39 2.65 -4.54 -1.80
N VAL A 40 3.26 -3.95 -0.78
CA VAL A 40 3.96 -4.68 0.28
C VAL A 40 3.31 -4.40 1.64
N GLY A 41 3.84 -5.00 2.71
CA GLY A 41 3.31 -4.82 4.06
C GLY A 41 2.05 -5.63 4.35
N SER A 42 1.47 -5.43 5.53
CA SER A 42 0.34 -6.27 6.00
C SER A 42 -0.94 -6.05 5.22
N THR A 43 -1.15 -4.85 4.64
CA THR A 43 -2.38 -4.53 3.88
C THR A 43 -2.42 -5.20 2.51
N SER A 44 -1.29 -5.75 2.01
CA SER A 44 -1.26 -6.53 0.77
C SER A 44 -1.64 -8.00 0.96
N VAL A 45 -1.79 -8.47 2.20
CA VAL A 45 -2.12 -9.85 2.53
C VAL A 45 -3.62 -9.97 2.80
N GLU A 46 -4.33 -10.65 1.90
CA GLU A 46 -5.75 -10.94 2.08
C GLU A 46 -6.04 -11.69 3.38
N GLY A 47 -7.05 -11.23 4.11
CA GLY A 47 -7.46 -11.82 5.39
C GLY A 47 -6.60 -11.43 6.59
N LEU A 48 -5.51 -10.68 6.40
CA LEU A 48 -4.66 -10.23 7.51
C LEU A 48 -5.17 -8.91 8.10
N ALA A 49 -5.37 -8.89 9.43
CA ALA A 49 -5.65 -7.64 10.14
C ALA A 49 -4.40 -6.75 10.17
N ALA A 50 -4.57 -5.46 9.88
CA ALA A 50 -3.47 -4.53 9.70
C ALA A 50 -3.84 -3.12 10.15
N LYS A 51 -2.82 -2.28 10.35
CA LYS A 51 -3.02 -0.83 10.37
C LYS A 51 -3.44 -0.40 8.95
N PRO A 52 -4.41 0.52 8.79
CA PRO A 52 -4.87 0.95 7.47
C PRO A 52 -3.87 1.90 6.81
N ILE A 53 -2.70 1.36 6.44
CA ILE A 53 -1.59 2.06 5.78
C ILE A 53 -1.15 1.18 4.61
N ILE A 54 -1.10 1.76 3.41
CA ILE A 54 -0.63 1.09 2.20
C ILE A 54 0.89 1.28 2.10
N ASP A 55 1.64 0.19 2.21
CA ASP A 55 3.08 0.20 1.98
C ASP A 55 3.37 -0.12 0.50
N ILE A 56 4.18 0.71 -0.14
CA ILE A 56 4.51 0.58 -1.57
C ILE A 56 6.02 0.42 -1.72
N ARG A 57 6.43 -0.59 -2.50
CA ARG A 57 7.81 -0.76 -2.93
C ARG A 57 7.96 -0.31 -4.37
N LEU A 58 8.92 0.58 -4.60
CA LEU A 58 9.38 0.97 -5.92
C LEU A 58 10.68 0.23 -6.25
N VAL A 59 10.75 -0.36 -7.43
CA VAL A 59 12.00 -0.87 -8.01
C VAL A 59 12.35 -0.01 -9.22
N ARG A 60 13.64 0.30 -9.36
CA ARG A 60 14.20 1.08 -10.47
C ARG A 60 15.32 0.30 -11.13
#